data_AF-A0A7Y9FPK4-F1
#
_entry.id   AF-A0A7Y9FPK4-F1
#
_cell.length_a   1.000
_cell.length_b   1.000
_cell.length_c   1.000
_cell.angle_alpha   90.00
_cell.angle_beta   90.00
_cell.angle_gamma   90.00
#
_symmetry.space_group_name_H-M   'P 1'
#
loop_
_entity.id
_entity.type
_entity.pdbx_description
1 polymer ?
#
loop_
_entity_poly.entity_id
_entity_poly.type
_entity_poly.pdbx_seq_one_letter_code
_entity_poly.pdbx_strand_id
1 'polypeptide(L)'
;MLKGYVDRVLGANHSFRKIAANTGQPALVGKPLLSFSTSGLPAAWLHDHGQDGALRAILDVYLWRALGMRQSEHVALDEIMPNMSTQHAASQLHRVRTTAARTCNMLARIQPARWEA
;
A
#
# COMPACT_ATOMS: atom_id res chain seq x y z
N MET A 1 1.32 13.31 -7.58
CA MET A 1 2.68 12.75 -7.82
C MET A 1 2.73 11.22 -7.80
N LEU A 2 2.03 10.53 -6.88
CA LEU A 2 2.12 9.06 -6.74
C LEU A 2 1.87 8.26 -8.04
N LYS A 3 0.80 8.56 -8.80
CA LYS A 3 0.52 7.86 -10.07
C LYS A 3 1.71 7.89 -11.03
N GLY A 4 2.33 9.05 -11.21
CA GLY A 4 3.51 9.18 -12.07
C GLY A 4 4.73 8.42 -11.54
N TYR A 5 4.88 8.30 -10.21
CA TYR A 5 5.94 7.49 -9.59
C TYR A 5 5.74 5.99 -9.83
N VAL A 6 4.50 5.51 -9.73
CA VAL A 6 4.13 4.13 -10.09
C VAL A 6 4.52 3.85 -11.55
N ASP A 7 4.08 4.70 -12.47
CA ASP A 7 4.28 4.49 -13.90
C ASP A 7 5.76 4.61 -14.30
N ARG A 8 6.49 5.60 -13.75
CA ARG A 8 7.85 5.96 -14.20
C ARG A 8 8.98 5.33 -13.39
N VAL A 9 8.75 4.95 -12.14
CA VAL A 9 9.80 4.41 -11.24
C VAL A 9 9.56 2.95 -10.96
N LEU A 10 8.38 2.59 -10.43
CA LEU A 10 8.09 1.19 -10.11
C LEU A 10 7.95 0.33 -11.37
N GLY A 11 7.33 0.89 -12.42
CA GLY A 11 7.21 0.26 -13.73
C GLY A 11 8.44 0.37 -14.63
N ALA A 12 9.51 1.05 -14.21
CA ALA A 12 10.70 1.22 -15.04
C ALA A 12 11.31 -0.12 -15.43
N ASN A 13 11.56 -0.33 -16.73
CA ASN A 13 12.08 -1.58 -17.30
C ASN A 13 11.23 -2.84 -17.01
N HIS A 14 9.97 -2.64 -16.63
CA HIS A 14 9.00 -3.71 -16.36
C HIS A 14 7.90 -3.73 -17.44
N SER A 15 8.14 -4.51 -18.50
CA SER A 15 7.23 -4.55 -19.65
C SER A 15 5.95 -5.32 -19.35
N PHE A 16 4.88 -5.06 -20.10
CA PHE A 16 3.63 -5.83 -20.01
C PHE A 16 3.84 -7.34 -20.26
N ARG A 17 4.84 -7.73 -21.05
CA ARG A 17 5.21 -9.14 -21.23
C ARG A 17 5.72 -9.76 -19.92
N LYS A 18 6.55 -9.03 -19.16
CA LYS A 18 7.04 -9.47 -17.85
C LYS A 18 5.91 -9.57 -16.82
N ILE A 19 4.96 -8.62 -16.86
CA ILE A 19 3.74 -8.67 -16.04
C ILE A 19 2.91 -9.91 -16.38
N ALA A 20 2.63 -10.16 -17.67
CA ALA A 20 1.85 -11.32 -18.11
C ALA A 20 2.53 -12.66 -17.78
N ALA A 21 3.87 -12.71 -17.84
CA ALA A 21 4.67 -13.87 -17.44
C ALA A 21 4.87 -13.98 -15.92
N ASN A 22 4.29 -13.07 -15.13
CA ASN A 22 4.40 -13.01 -13.67
C ASN A 22 5.84 -13.07 -13.14
N THR A 23 6.80 -12.45 -13.84
CA THR A 23 8.22 -12.46 -13.43
C THR A 23 8.51 -11.47 -12.31
N GLY A 24 7.60 -10.51 -12.08
CA GLY A 24 7.77 -9.42 -11.12
C GLY A 24 8.87 -8.43 -11.48
N GLN A 25 8.98 -7.37 -10.68
CA GLN A 25 10.02 -6.34 -10.80
C GLN A 25 11.18 -6.71 -9.85
N PRO A 26 12.44 -6.90 -10.30
CA PRO A 26 13.51 -7.46 -9.46
C PRO A 26 13.72 -6.74 -8.12
N ALA A 27 13.56 -5.41 -8.09
CA ALA A 27 13.69 -4.63 -6.86
C ALA A 27 12.56 -4.82 -5.84
N LEU A 28 11.43 -5.42 -6.24
CA LEU A 28 10.19 -5.53 -5.46
C LEU A 28 9.73 -6.97 -5.24
N VAL A 29 10.26 -7.93 -6.00
CA VAL A 29 9.90 -9.34 -5.87
C VAL A 29 10.05 -9.81 -4.42
N GLY A 30 9.01 -10.45 -3.91
CA GLY A 30 8.99 -11.00 -2.54
C GLY A 30 8.88 -9.98 -1.40
N LYS A 31 8.88 -8.66 -1.69
CA LYS A 31 8.69 -7.62 -0.66
C LYS A 31 7.21 -7.45 -0.32
N PRO A 32 6.84 -7.12 0.93
CA PRO A 32 5.46 -6.76 1.26
C PRO A 32 5.14 -5.32 0.82
N LEU A 33 3.89 -5.05 0.46
CA LEU A 33 3.33 -3.71 0.25
C LEU A 33 2.47 -3.31 1.47
N LEU A 34 2.71 -2.12 2.01
CA LEU A 34 1.85 -1.50 3.01
C LEU A 34 1.46 -0.10 2.53
N SER A 35 0.16 0.14 2.38
CA SER A 35 -0.42 1.39 1.92
C SER A 35 -1.23 2.04 3.04
N PHE A 36 -1.09 3.37 3.20
CA PHE A 36 -1.97 4.19 4.01
C PHE A 36 -2.62 5.23 3.10
N SER A 37 -3.94 5.37 3.20
CA SER A 37 -4.67 6.44 2.51
C SER A 37 -5.56 7.18 3.49
N THR A 38 -5.84 8.45 3.17
CA THR A 38 -6.75 9.30 3.95
C THR A 38 -7.86 9.79 3.05
N SER A 39 -9.10 9.76 3.54
CA SER A 39 -10.26 10.34 2.90
C SER A 39 -10.96 11.28 3.87
N GLY A 40 -11.56 12.36 3.35
CA GLY A 40 -12.47 13.19 4.12
C GLY A 40 -13.87 12.59 4.26
N LEU A 41 -14.18 11.55 3.49
CA LEU A 41 -15.49 10.90 3.48
C LEU A 41 -15.55 9.76 4.52
N PRO A 42 -16.73 9.48 5.10
CA PRO A 42 -16.93 8.34 6.00
C PRO A 42 -16.70 6.99 5.30
N ALA A 43 -16.17 6.00 6.01
CA ALA A 43 -15.99 4.66 5.47
C ALA A 43 -17.28 4.04 4.92
N ALA A 44 -18.42 4.25 5.59
CA ALA A 44 -19.71 3.74 5.12
C ALA A 44 -20.05 4.28 3.72
N TRP A 45 -19.87 5.59 3.51
CA TRP A 45 -20.11 6.19 2.19
C TRP A 45 -19.15 5.63 1.14
N LEU A 46 -17.86 5.50 1.47
CA LEU A 46 -16.84 4.96 0.57
C LEU A 46 -17.17 3.52 0.16
N HIS A 47 -17.66 2.72 1.11
CA HIS A 47 -18.05 1.33 0.88
C HIS A 47 -19.30 1.24 0.00
N ASP A 48 -20.36 1.98 0.34
CA ASP A 48 -21.63 1.98 -0.40
C ASP A 48 -21.46 2.42 -1.86
N HIS A 49 -20.44 3.23 -2.15
CA HIS A 49 -20.12 3.71 -3.49
C HIS A 49 -18.93 2.96 -4.15
N GLY A 50 -18.49 1.85 -3.56
CA GLY A 50 -17.43 0.97 -4.08
C GLY A 50 -16.04 1.62 -4.19
N GLN A 51 -15.81 2.74 -3.51
CA GLN A 51 -14.56 3.48 -3.58
C GLN A 51 -13.42 2.77 -2.86
N ASP A 52 -13.72 2.10 -1.74
CA ASP A 52 -12.76 1.26 -1.01
C ASP A 52 -12.26 0.10 -1.89
N GLY A 53 -13.17 -0.57 -2.59
CA GLY A 53 -12.86 -1.64 -3.54
C GLY A 53 -12.04 -1.16 -4.74
N ALA A 54 -12.40 -0.02 -5.32
CA ALA A 54 -11.69 0.56 -6.45
C ALA A 54 -10.24 0.93 -6.09
N LEU A 55 -10.03 1.60 -4.96
CA LEU A 55 -8.70 1.96 -4.47
C LEU A 55 -7.86 0.72 -4.19
N ARG A 56 -8.44 -0.29 -3.53
CA ARG A 56 -7.77 -1.57 -3.26
C ARG A 56 -7.41 -2.31 -4.54
N ALA A 57 -8.28 -2.32 -5.54
CA ALA A 57 -8.01 -2.98 -6.80
C ALA A 57 -6.80 -2.37 -7.53
N ILE A 58 -6.73 -1.04 -7.58
CA ILE A 58 -5.72 -0.33 -8.37
C ILE A 58 -4.40 -0.15 -7.62
N LEU A 59 -4.43 0.25 -6.35
CA LEU A 59 -3.21 0.58 -5.61
C LEU A 59 -2.58 -0.63 -4.92
N ASP A 60 -3.38 -1.65 -4.59
CA ASP A 60 -2.87 -2.80 -3.83
C ASP A 60 -2.80 -4.04 -4.70
N VAL A 61 -3.96 -4.49 -5.22
CA VAL A 61 -4.05 -5.76 -5.94
C VAL A 61 -3.25 -5.70 -7.23
N TYR A 62 -3.43 -4.65 -8.02
CA TYR A 62 -2.69 -4.48 -9.27
C TYR A 62 -1.18 -4.36 -9.02
N LEU A 63 -0.75 -3.50 -8.09
CA LEU A 63 0.68 -3.31 -7.83
C LEU A 63 1.34 -4.57 -7.28
N TRP A 64 0.76 -5.22 -6.27
CA TRP A 64 1.42 -6.39 -5.67
C TRP A 64 1.52 -7.55 -6.66
N ARG A 65 0.48 -7.77 -7.50
CA ARG A 65 0.51 -8.82 -8.53
C ARG A 65 1.45 -8.46 -9.66
N ALA A 66 1.31 -7.28 -10.24
CA ALA A 66 2.10 -6.88 -11.41
C ALA A 66 3.60 -6.80 -11.08
N LEU A 67 3.96 -6.42 -9.86
CA LEU A 67 5.35 -6.24 -9.44
C LEU A 67 5.93 -7.48 -8.74
N GLY A 68 5.16 -8.56 -8.58
CA GLY A 68 5.64 -9.83 -7.98
C GLY A 68 5.97 -9.73 -6.49
N MET A 69 5.29 -8.83 -5.77
CA MET A 69 5.46 -8.64 -4.32
C MET A 69 5.00 -9.90 -3.56
N ARG A 70 5.07 -9.96 -2.22
CA ARG A 70 4.63 -11.13 -1.42
C ARG A 70 3.25 -11.00 -0.77
N GLN A 71 2.82 -9.79 -0.45
CA GLN A 71 1.50 -9.50 0.09
C GLN A 71 1.22 -8.01 -0.04
N SER A 72 -0.04 -7.61 0.14
CA SER A 72 -0.42 -6.22 0.27
C SER A 72 -1.39 -6.03 1.43
N GLU A 73 -1.17 -4.98 2.21
CA GLU A 73 -2.09 -4.47 3.23
C GLU A 73 -2.37 -2.99 2.97
N HIS A 74 -3.63 -2.59 3.19
CA HIS A 74 -4.07 -1.21 3.05
C HIS A 74 -4.84 -0.78 4.29
N VAL A 75 -4.44 0.36 4.85
CA VAL A 75 -5.17 1.03 5.93
C VAL A 75 -5.81 2.30 5.38
N ALA A 76 -7.13 2.25 5.22
CA ALA A 76 -7.93 3.40 4.84
C ALA A 76 -8.33 4.17 6.11
N LEU A 77 -7.88 5.42 6.19
CA LEU A 77 -8.22 6.38 7.24
C LEU A 77 -9.32 7.27 6.69
N ASP A 78 -10.44 7.35 7.39
CA ASP A 78 -11.66 8.04 6.99
C ASP A 78 -11.90 9.29 7.85
N GLU A 79 -12.76 10.17 7.34
CA GLU A 79 -13.15 11.41 8.02
C GLU A 79 -11.94 12.27 8.44
N ILE A 80 -10.88 12.24 7.65
CA ILE A 80 -9.68 13.07 7.83
C ILE A 80 -9.96 14.45 7.25
N MET A 81 -10.49 15.32 8.11
CA MET A 81 -11.04 16.62 7.76
C MET A 81 -10.46 17.73 8.65
N PRO A 82 -10.41 18.99 8.17
CA PRO A 82 -10.21 20.12 9.05
C PRO A 82 -11.21 20.09 10.22
N ASN A 83 -10.75 20.45 11.42
CA ASN A 83 -11.57 20.50 12.65
C ASN A 83 -12.12 19.15 13.15
N MET A 84 -11.57 18.01 12.71
CA MET A 84 -11.87 16.72 13.34
C MET A 84 -11.53 16.71 14.84
N SER A 85 -12.22 15.86 15.61
CA SER A 85 -11.95 15.75 17.05
C SER A 85 -10.54 15.23 17.31
N THR A 86 -9.93 15.68 18.41
CA THR A 86 -8.61 15.20 18.85
C THR A 86 -8.63 13.69 19.13
N GLN A 87 -9.78 13.17 19.59
CA GLN A 87 -9.99 11.74 19.80
C GLN A 87 -9.95 10.96 18.48
N HIS A 88 -10.62 11.45 17.43
CA HIS A 88 -10.60 10.81 16.10
C HIS A 88 -9.18 10.80 15.54
N ALA A 89 -8.51 11.96 15.57
CA ALA A 89 -7.12 12.09 15.14
C ALA A 89 -6.19 11.10 15.88
N ALA A 90 -6.33 10.98 17.20
CA ALA A 90 -5.55 10.06 18.01
C ALA A 90 -5.82 8.59 17.65
N SER A 91 -7.09 8.23 17.40
CA SER A 91 -7.49 6.89 16.96
C SER A 91 -6.85 6.53 15.62
N GLN A 92 -6.93 7.42 14.62
CA GLN A 92 -6.36 7.21 13.29
C GLN A 92 -4.83 7.09 13.36
N LEU A 93 -4.16 7.93 14.15
CA LEU A 93 -2.71 7.82 14.40
C LEU A 93 -2.33 6.52 15.11
N HIS A 94 -3.15 6.05 16.05
CA HIS A 94 -2.92 4.76 16.70
C HIS A 94 -2.98 3.61 15.69
N ARG A 95 -3.96 3.61 14.77
CA ARG A 95 -4.05 2.61 13.68
C ARG A 95 -2.78 2.59 12.82
N VAL A 96 -2.27 3.77 12.44
CA VAL A 96 -1.02 3.90 11.67
C VAL A 96 0.16 3.31 12.45
N ARG A 97 0.35 3.72 13.71
CA ARG A 97 1.48 3.28 14.54
C ARG A 97 1.46 1.77 14.76
N THR A 98 0.31 1.20 15.12
CA THR A 98 0.16 -0.23 15.35
C THR A 98 0.45 -1.05 14.09
N THR A 99 -0.06 -0.61 12.94
CA THR A 99 0.17 -1.30 11.66
C THR A 99 1.64 -1.21 11.23
N ALA A 100 2.25 -0.03 11.35
CA ALA A 100 3.65 0.18 11.03
C ALA A 100 4.56 -0.64 11.94
N ALA A 101 4.32 -0.64 13.26
CA ALA A 101 5.09 -1.42 14.21
C ALA A 101 5.02 -2.92 13.93
N ARG A 102 3.82 -3.45 13.63
CA ARG A 102 3.65 -4.85 13.24
C ARG A 102 4.43 -5.18 11.96
N THR A 103 4.39 -4.30 10.96
CA THR A 103 5.12 -4.49 9.70
C THR A 103 6.64 -4.44 9.90
N CYS A 104 7.15 -3.49 10.69
CA CYS A 104 8.57 -3.44 11.04
C CYS A 104 9.01 -4.71 11.79
N ASN A 105 8.22 -5.19 12.74
CA ASN A 105 8.49 -6.44 13.45
C ASN A 105 8.49 -7.66 12.51
N MET A 106 7.58 -7.70 11.55
CA MET A 106 7.57 -8.74 10.50
C MET A 106 8.85 -8.67 9.67
N LEU A 107 9.24 -7.49 9.21
CA LEU A 107 10.46 -7.29 8.42
C LEU A 107 11.73 -7.64 9.20
N ALA A 108 11.82 -7.29 10.48
CA ALA A 108 12.97 -7.61 11.33
C ALA A 108 13.19 -9.12 11.51
N ARG A 109 12.11 -9.92 11.47
CA ARG A 109 12.16 -11.39 11.53
C ARG A 109 12.55 -12.03 10.20
N ILE A 110 12.34 -11.33 9.10
CA ILE A 110 12.73 -11.75 7.75
C ILE A 110 14.11 -11.14 7.53
N GLN A 111 15.12 -11.83 8.05
CA GLN A 111 16.55 -11.47 7.93
C GLN A 111 16.83 -10.85 6.53
N PRO A 112 17.42 -9.65 6.43
CA PRO A 112 17.70 -9.10 5.11
C PRO A 112 18.70 -10.01 4.42
N ALA A 113 18.38 -10.47 3.21
CA ALA A 113 19.41 -10.92 2.29
C ALA A 113 20.47 -9.80 2.24
N ARG A 114 21.71 -10.13 2.60
CA ARG A 114 22.85 -9.20 2.49
C ARG A 114 22.77 -8.57 1.10
N TRP A 115 22.60 -7.26 1.06
CA TRP A 115 22.83 -6.51 -0.16
C TRP A 115 24.36 -6.48 -0.31
N GLU A 116 24.92 -7.41 -1.07
CA GLU A 116 26.26 -7.23 -1.59
C GLU A 116 26.10 -6.58 -2.94
N ALA A 117 26.57 -5.33 -3.01
CA ALA A 117 26.76 -4.58 -4.25
C ALA A 117 28.11 -4.96 -4.87
#